data_AF-A0AAV7HC23-F1
#
_entry.id   AF-A0AAV7HC23-F1
#
_cell.length_a   1.000
_cell.length_b   1.000
_cell.length_c   1.000
_cell.angle_alpha   90.00
_cell.angle_beta   90.00
_cell.angle_gamma   90.00
#
_symmetry.space_group_name_H-M   'P 1'
#
loop_
_entity.id
_entity.type
_entity.pdbx_description
1 polymer ?
#
loop_
_entity_poly.entity_id
_entity_poly.type
_entity_poly.pdbx_seq_one_letter_code
_entity_poly.pdbx_strand_id
1 'polypeptide(L)'
;MLLHKNFHIPNDAVTTVPKRSDRASLPPPGYLTISDTSLQAGLRFPPSAELVEILRRCGVCLSQFSYRAMSVTVGLIALFRDRGAVLTPEHLSRMGRLTNDMQGRVTFRCKWLDMRTRDPAKNWSSSYFFVRND
;
A
#
# COMPACT_ATOMS: atom_id res chain seq x y z
N MET A 1 -14.84 10.96 13.68
CA MET A 1 -13.67 10.76 14.58
C MET A 1 -13.66 9.32 15.12
N LEU A 2 -13.54 8.32 14.23
CA LEU A 2 -13.45 6.88 14.56
C LEU A 2 -12.18 6.23 13.95
N LEU A 3 -11.52 6.91 13.00
CA LEU A 3 -10.36 6.40 12.28
C LEU A 3 -9.08 6.39 13.14
N HIS A 4 -8.80 7.45 13.90
CA HIS A 4 -7.58 7.56 14.72
C HIS A 4 -7.50 6.46 15.79
N LYS A 5 -8.60 6.23 16.51
CA LYS A 5 -8.64 5.28 17.63
C LYS A 5 -8.63 3.81 17.18
N ASN A 6 -9.27 3.50 16.06
CA ASN A 6 -9.38 2.11 15.59
C ASN A 6 -8.18 1.65 14.76
N PHE A 7 -7.45 2.59 14.15
CA PHE A 7 -6.42 2.26 13.15
C PHE A 7 -5.03 2.83 13.46
N HIS A 8 -4.83 3.33 14.68
CA HIS A 8 -3.54 3.87 15.15
C HIS A 8 -2.96 4.94 14.22
N ILE A 9 -3.83 5.75 13.61
CA ILE A 9 -3.40 6.89 12.82
C ILE A 9 -2.95 7.99 13.80
N PRO A 10 -1.71 8.49 13.71
CA PRO A 10 -1.19 9.57 14.54
C PRO A 10 -2.15 10.77 14.58
N ASN A 11 -2.24 11.44 15.74
CA ASN A 11 -3.19 12.56 15.91
C ASN A 11 -2.84 13.79 15.07
N ASP A 12 -1.57 13.91 14.68
CA ASP A 12 -1.01 14.91 13.78
C ASP A 12 -1.28 14.62 12.30
N ALA A 13 -1.81 13.44 11.95
CA ALA A 13 -2.16 13.13 10.58
C ALA A 13 -3.50 13.78 10.17
N VAL A 14 -3.48 14.58 9.12
CA VAL A 14 -4.68 15.21 8.55
C VAL A 14 -5.40 14.20 7.65
N THR A 15 -6.65 13.85 7.98
CA THR A 15 -7.49 12.96 7.17
C THR A 15 -8.59 13.74 6.43
N THR A 16 -8.83 13.38 5.17
CA THR A 16 -9.88 13.98 4.32
C THR A 16 -10.75 12.89 3.70
N VAL A 17 -12.07 13.06 3.80
CA VAL A 17 -13.05 12.17 3.16
C VAL A 17 -13.15 12.52 1.67
N PRO A 18 -12.98 11.56 0.75
CA PRO A 18 -13.04 11.79 -0.68
C PRO A 18 -14.45 12.18 -1.13
N LYS A 19 -14.53 13.07 -2.11
CA LYS A 19 -15.76 13.41 -2.83
C LYS A 19 -16.08 12.34 -3.86
N ARG A 20 -17.33 12.33 -4.34
CA ARG A 20 -17.79 11.36 -5.37
C ARG A 20 -16.98 11.43 -6.67
N SER A 21 -16.40 12.59 -7.00
CA SER A 21 -15.54 12.81 -8.17
C SER A 21 -14.11 12.33 -7.99
N ASP A 22 -13.68 12.11 -6.75
CA ASP A 22 -12.29 11.79 -6.45
C ASP A 22 -11.96 10.36 -6.85
N ARG A 23 -10.70 10.13 -7.20
CA ARG A 23 -10.18 8.80 -7.53
C ARG A 23 -9.12 8.42 -6.52
N ALA A 24 -9.24 7.22 -5.96
CA ALA A 24 -8.28 6.67 -5.03
C ALA A 24 -6.85 6.59 -5.60
N SER A 25 -6.70 6.41 -6.93
CA SER A 25 -5.41 6.39 -7.62
C SER A 25 -4.79 7.78 -7.85
N LEU A 26 -5.55 8.86 -7.61
CA LEU A 26 -5.14 10.25 -7.81
C LEU A 26 -5.35 11.06 -6.52
N PRO A 27 -4.55 10.81 -5.46
CA PRO A 27 -4.64 11.61 -4.25
C PRO A 27 -4.24 13.07 -4.52
N PRO A 28 -4.78 14.04 -3.74
CA PRO A 28 -4.29 15.41 -3.77
C PRO A 28 -2.77 15.48 -3.46
N PRO A 29 -2.06 16.53 -3.91
CA PRO A 29 -0.64 16.68 -3.65
C PRO A 29 -0.31 16.59 -2.15
N GLY A 30 0.67 15.73 -1.80
CA GLY A 30 1.10 15.49 -0.42
C GLY A 30 0.23 14.49 0.35
N TYR A 31 -0.88 14.03 -0.21
CA TYR A 31 -1.74 13.01 0.41
C TYR A 31 -1.43 11.61 -0.12
N LEU A 32 -1.64 10.62 0.75
CA LEU A 32 -1.68 9.21 0.46
C LEU A 32 -3.13 8.72 0.55
N THR A 33 -3.52 7.83 -0.34
CA THR A 33 -4.82 7.15 -0.26
C THR A 33 -4.70 5.89 0.60
N ILE A 34 -5.53 5.79 1.64
CA ILE A 34 -5.65 4.59 2.48
C ILE A 34 -7.08 4.06 2.40
N SER A 35 -7.21 2.73 2.34
CA SER A 35 -8.51 2.08 2.50
C SER A 35 -8.66 1.44 3.86
N ASP A 36 -9.90 1.25 4.29
CA ASP A 36 -10.24 0.40 5.42
C ASP A 36 -9.56 -0.98 5.33
N THR A 37 -9.56 -1.62 4.15
CA THR A 37 -8.96 -2.94 3.92
C THR A 37 -7.46 -2.94 4.12
N SER A 38 -6.77 -1.84 3.81
CA SER A 38 -5.33 -1.72 4.02
C SER A 38 -5.01 -1.65 5.52
N LEU A 39 -5.83 -0.93 6.30
CA LEU A 39 -5.68 -0.86 7.74
C LEU A 39 -5.96 -2.21 8.41
N GLN A 40 -7.01 -2.91 7.96
CA GLN A 40 -7.32 -4.27 8.41
C GLN A 40 -6.19 -5.26 8.06
N ALA A 41 -5.45 -5.03 6.97
CA ALA A 41 -4.26 -5.80 6.60
C ALA A 41 -3.03 -5.50 7.46
N GLY A 42 -3.14 -4.64 8.48
CA GLY A 42 -2.04 -4.28 9.40
C GLY A 42 -1.17 -3.12 8.92
N LEU A 43 -1.59 -2.38 7.89
CA LEU A 43 -0.91 -1.14 7.50
C LEU A 43 -0.96 -0.13 8.65
N ARG A 44 0.21 0.40 9.03
CA ARG A 44 0.33 1.52 9.97
C ARG A 44 0.60 2.82 9.21
N PHE A 45 0.17 3.93 9.80
CA PHE A 45 0.46 5.26 9.29
C PHE A 45 1.45 5.99 10.23
N PRO A 46 2.48 6.70 9.70
CA PRO A 46 2.88 6.70 8.29
C PRO A 46 3.33 5.31 7.81
N PRO A 47 3.21 5.00 6.50
CA PRO A 47 3.73 3.75 5.96
C PRO A 47 5.22 3.64 6.25
N SER A 48 5.70 2.42 6.46
CA SER A 48 7.12 2.24 6.72
C SER A 48 7.99 2.61 5.53
N ALA A 49 9.23 3.04 5.77
CA ALA A 49 10.16 3.43 4.71
C ALA A 49 10.37 2.31 3.68
N GLU A 50 10.38 1.05 4.12
CA GLU A 50 10.49 -0.13 3.26
C GLU A 50 9.28 -0.24 2.33
N LEU A 51 8.07 -0.05 2.85
CA LEU A 51 6.86 -0.08 2.03
C LEU A 51 6.86 1.06 1.01
N VAL A 52 7.21 2.27 1.42
CA VAL A 52 7.33 3.43 0.52
C VAL A 52 8.31 3.15 -0.61
N GLU A 53 9.47 2.57 -0.28
CA GLU A 53 10.50 2.26 -1.28
C GLU A 53 10.07 1.15 -2.25
N ILE A 54 9.38 0.12 -1.76
CA ILE A 54 8.80 -0.94 -2.60
C ILE A 54 7.76 -0.36 -3.56
N LEU A 55 6.86 0.49 -3.06
CA LEU A 55 5.84 1.18 -3.88
C LEU A 55 6.50 2.03 -4.97
N ARG A 56 7.49 2.85 -4.57
CA ARG A 56 8.25 3.70 -5.49
C ARG A 56 8.95 2.88 -6.57
N ARG A 57 9.63 1.80 -6.20
CA ARG A 57 10.34 0.93 -7.15
C ARG A 57 9.40 0.21 -8.11
N CYS A 58 8.21 -0.13 -7.65
CA CYS A 58 7.16 -0.73 -8.47
C CYS A 58 6.42 0.30 -9.34
N GLY A 59 6.61 1.61 -9.09
CA GLY A 59 5.88 2.67 -9.80
C GLY A 59 4.38 2.64 -9.51
N VAL A 60 3.98 2.20 -8.32
CA VAL A 60 2.58 2.08 -7.93
C VAL A 60 2.31 2.85 -6.65
N CYS A 61 1.10 3.38 -6.54
CA CYS A 61 0.63 3.97 -5.30
C CYS A 61 0.12 2.89 -4.34
N LEU A 62 0.12 3.19 -3.03
CA LEU A 62 -0.43 2.33 -1.99
C LEU A 62 -1.85 1.85 -2.35
N SER A 63 -2.60 2.72 -3.03
CA SER A 63 -3.96 2.45 -3.48
C SER A 63 -4.11 1.35 -4.53
N GLN A 64 -3.04 1.00 -5.23
CA GLN A 64 -3.10 -0.09 -6.18
C GLN A 64 -2.95 -1.44 -5.49
N PHE A 65 -2.61 -1.53 -4.20
CA PHE A 65 -2.47 -2.84 -3.56
C PHE A 65 -3.83 -3.52 -3.36
N SER A 66 -3.90 -4.79 -3.76
CA SER A 66 -4.98 -5.67 -3.30
C SER A 66 -4.78 -5.97 -1.81
N TYR A 67 -5.84 -6.34 -1.10
CA TYR A 67 -5.74 -6.78 0.30
C TYR A 67 -4.64 -7.85 0.45
N ARG A 68 -4.66 -8.87 -0.43
CA ARG A 68 -3.65 -9.94 -0.45
C ARG A 68 -2.24 -9.41 -0.66
N ALA A 69 -2.02 -8.54 -1.66
CA ALA A 69 -0.70 -7.96 -1.90
C ALA A 69 -0.22 -7.14 -0.69
N MET A 70 -1.12 -6.42 -0.03
CA MET A 70 -0.81 -5.63 1.17
C MET A 70 -0.39 -6.52 2.34
N SER A 71 -1.23 -7.50 2.70
CA SER A 71 -0.96 -8.41 3.82
C SER A 71 0.38 -9.14 3.64
N VAL A 72 0.67 -9.60 2.42
CA VAL A 72 1.93 -10.29 2.14
C VAL A 72 3.13 -9.34 2.26
N THR A 73 3.02 -8.12 1.73
CA THR A 73 4.12 -7.15 1.77
C THR A 73 4.40 -6.68 3.20
N VAL A 74 3.36 -6.32 3.95
CA VAL A 74 3.48 -5.97 5.38
C VAL A 74 4.02 -7.15 6.19
N GLY A 75 3.56 -8.38 5.90
CA GLY A 75 4.05 -9.60 6.53
C GLY A 75 5.54 -9.86 6.26
N LEU A 76 6.00 -9.66 5.02
CA LEU A 76 7.42 -9.77 4.68
C LEU A 76 8.27 -8.69 5.36
N ILE A 77 7.79 -7.45 5.43
CA ILE A 77 8.48 -6.38 6.16
C ILE A 77 8.61 -6.75 7.64
N ALA A 78 7.53 -7.22 8.27
CA ALA A 78 7.54 -7.66 9.66
C ALA A 78 8.52 -8.83 9.87
N LEU A 79 8.50 -9.83 8.99
CA LEU A 79 9.40 -10.99 9.05
C LEU A 79 10.87 -10.58 8.93
N PHE A 80 11.21 -9.68 8.01
CA PHE A 80 12.59 -9.20 7.87
C PHE A 80 13.05 -8.47 9.13
N ARG A 81 12.21 -7.60 9.68
CA ARG A 81 12.52 -6.86 10.92
C ARG A 81 12.73 -7.77 12.11
N ASP A 82 11.89 -8.79 12.26
CA ASP A 82 12.03 -9.83 13.30
C ASP A 82 13.40 -10.52 13.23
N ARG A 83 13.95 -10.67 12.02
CA ARG A 83 15.29 -11.23 11.77
C ARG A 83 16.42 -10.21 11.77
N GLY A 84 16.17 -8.96 12.19
CA GLY A 84 17.17 -7.90 12.19
C GLY A 84 17.59 -7.41 10.80
N ALA A 85 16.77 -7.64 9.78
CA ALA A 85 17.01 -7.26 8.39
C ALA A 85 15.99 -6.23 7.89
N VAL A 86 16.34 -5.53 6.80
CA VAL A 86 15.45 -4.59 6.12
C VAL A 86 15.02 -5.19 4.79
N LEU A 87 13.71 -5.27 4.54
CA LEU A 87 13.21 -5.69 3.24
C LEU A 87 13.48 -4.58 2.22
N THR A 88 14.13 -4.94 1.11
CA THR A 88 14.43 -4.02 0.01
C THR A 88 13.83 -4.54 -1.31
N PRO A 89 13.65 -3.69 -2.32
CA PRO A 89 13.17 -4.15 -3.63
C PRO A 89 14.09 -5.17 -4.31
N GLU A 90 15.39 -5.16 -4.02
CA GLU A 90 16.36 -6.13 -4.52
C GLU A 90 16.10 -7.51 -3.92
N HIS A 91 15.75 -7.58 -2.63
CA HIS A 91 15.33 -8.83 -2.00
C HIS A 91 14.10 -9.41 -2.70
N LEU A 92 13.10 -8.59 -3.00
CA LEU A 92 11.94 -9.02 -3.78
C LEU A 92 12.36 -9.55 -5.16
N SER A 93 13.21 -8.81 -5.86
CA SER A 93 13.68 -9.17 -7.21
C SER A 93 14.50 -10.47 -7.23
N ARG A 94 15.18 -10.82 -6.12
CA ARG A 94 15.85 -12.12 -5.94
C ARG A 94 14.90 -13.26 -5.62
N MET A 95 13.78 -12.97 -4.96
CA MET A 95 12.76 -13.97 -4.63
C MET A 95 11.87 -14.30 -5.82
N GLY A 96 11.56 -13.32 -6.67
CA GLY A 96 10.63 -13.49 -7.77
C GLY A 96 10.71 -12.40 -8.82
N ARG A 97 9.86 -12.52 -9.83
CA ARG A 97 9.80 -11.58 -10.95
C ARG A 97 8.73 -10.52 -10.70
N LEU A 98 9.12 -9.26 -10.77
CA LEU A 98 8.23 -8.11 -10.88
C LEU A 98 7.96 -7.82 -12.36
N THR A 99 6.69 -7.70 -12.74
CA THR A 99 6.28 -7.30 -14.11
C THR A 99 5.17 -6.27 -14.05
N ASN A 100 5.20 -5.28 -14.92
CA ASN A 100 4.11 -4.33 -15.12
C ASN A 100 3.38 -4.66 -16.42
N ASP A 101 2.05 -4.60 -16.42
CA ASP A 101 1.26 -4.71 -17.64
C ASP A 101 0.96 -3.33 -18.26
N MET A 102 0.42 -3.30 -19.47
CA MET A 102 0.07 -2.04 -20.15
C MET A 102 -1.01 -1.23 -19.42
N GLN A 103 -1.69 -1.81 -18.43
CA GLN A 103 -2.71 -1.16 -17.62
C GLN A 103 -2.12 -0.61 -16.31
N GLY A 104 -0.81 -0.68 -16.10
CA GLY A 104 -0.15 -0.19 -14.90
C GLY A 104 -0.30 -1.13 -13.70
N ARG A 105 -0.70 -2.40 -13.90
CA ARG A 105 -0.75 -3.38 -12.82
C ARG A 105 0.60 -4.05 -12.66
N VAL A 106 1.10 -4.05 -11.43
CA VAL A 106 2.29 -4.78 -11.06
C VAL A 106 1.90 -6.18 -10.59
N THR A 107 2.59 -7.17 -11.14
CA THR A 107 2.53 -8.56 -10.70
C THR A 107 3.88 -8.93 -10.12
N PHE A 108 3.86 -9.59 -8.97
CA PHE A 108 5.02 -10.25 -8.40
C PHE A 108 4.75 -11.75 -8.37
N ARG A 109 5.66 -12.54 -8.96
CA ARG A 109 5.55 -13.99 -9.00
C ARG A 109 6.84 -14.66 -8.57
N CYS A 110 6.77 -15.53 -7.57
CA CYS A 110 7.81 -16.50 -7.22
C CYS A 110 7.22 -17.91 -7.11
N LYS A 111 8.04 -18.89 -6.71
CA LYS A 111 7.63 -20.32 -6.61
C LYS A 111 6.42 -20.56 -5.71
N TRP A 112 6.21 -19.73 -4.68
CA TRP A 112 5.19 -19.94 -3.64
C TRP A 112 4.25 -18.74 -3.45
N LEU A 113 4.44 -17.66 -4.21
CA LEU A 113 3.65 -16.44 -4.10
C LEU A 113 3.37 -15.86 -5.47
N ASP A 114 2.09 -15.66 -5.77
CA ASP A 114 1.61 -14.83 -6.87
C ASP A 114 0.74 -13.71 -6.28
N MET A 115 1.15 -12.47 -6.52
CA MET A 115 0.39 -11.29 -6.12
C MET A 115 0.30 -10.30 -7.27
N ARG A 116 -0.85 -9.64 -7.36
CA ARG A 116 -1.12 -8.60 -8.34
C ARG A 116 -1.75 -7.38 -7.68
N THR A 117 -1.33 -6.21 -8.12
CA THR A 117 -1.99 -4.95 -7.79
C THR A 117 -3.34 -4.88 -8.52
N ARG A 118 -4.27 -4.10 -7.96
CA ARG A 118 -5.53 -3.76 -8.59
C ARG A 118 -5.29 -2.99 -9.89
N ASP A 119 -6.29 -3.05 -10.75
CA ASP A 119 -6.40 -2.19 -11.92
C ASP A 119 -6.54 -0.73 -11.49
N PRO A 120 -5.63 0.17 -11.87
CA PRO A 120 -5.76 1.59 -11.54
C PRO A 120 -6.95 2.26 -12.23
N ALA A 121 -7.49 1.68 -13.30
CA ALA A 121 -8.68 2.19 -14.00
C ALA A 121 -10.00 1.74 -13.34
N LYS A 122 -9.97 0.75 -12.44
CA LYS A 122 -11.17 0.30 -11.73
C LYS A 122 -11.33 1.03 -10.40
N ASN A 123 -12.58 1.34 -10.07
CA ASN A 123 -12.91 1.87 -8.76
C ASN A 123 -12.62 0.86 -7.66
N TRP A 124 -12.29 1.37 -6.48
CA TRP A 124 -12.17 0.56 -5.29
C TRP A 124 -13.53 0.07 -4.82
N SER A 125 -13.59 -1.19 -4.41
CA SER A 125 -14.77 -1.77 -3.74
C SER A 125 -14.86 -1.37 -2.27
N SER A 126 -13.76 -0.91 -1.67
CA SER A 126 -13.68 -0.52 -0.26
C SER A 126 -13.76 0.98 -0.06
N SER A 127 -14.21 1.40 1.12
CA SER A 127 -14.14 2.81 1.54
C SER A 127 -12.69 3.25 1.68
N TYR A 128 -12.39 4.46 1.21
CA TYR A 128 -11.04 5.04 1.26
C TYR A 128 -11.06 6.48 1.76
N PHE A 129 -9.90 6.96 2.20
CA PHE A 129 -9.67 8.32 2.66
C PHE A 129 -8.27 8.79 2.27
N PHE A 130 -8.10 10.11 2.15
CA PHE A 130 -6.81 10.73 1.94
C PHE A 130 -6.19 11.09 3.29
N VAL A 131 -4.90 10.82 3.46
CA VAL A 131 -4.16 11.16 4.67
C VAL A 131 -2.82 11.79 4.31
N ARG A 132 -2.38 12.79 5.07
CA ARG A 132 -1.02 13.33 4.99
C ARG A 132 -0.44 13.47 6.39
N ASN A 133 0.89 13.47 6.48
CA ASN A 133 1.56 14.04 7.63
C ASN A 133 1.47 15.57 7.51
N ASP A 134 1.24 16.26 8.61
CA ASP A 134 1.36 17.72 8.66
C ASP A 134 2.84 18.15 8.76
#